data_AF-A0A3N5QHU8-F1
#
_entry.id   AF-A0A3N5QHU8-F1
#
_cell.length_a   1.000
_cell.length_b   1.000
_cell.length_c   1.000
_cell.angle_alpha   90.00
_cell.angle_beta   90.00
_cell.angle_gamma   90.00
#
_symmetry.space_group_name_H-M   'P 1'
#
loop_
_entity.id
_entity.type
_entity.pdbx_description
1 polymer ?
#
loop_
_entity_poly.entity_id
_entity_poly.type
_entity_poly.pdbx_seq_one_letter_code
_entity_poly.pdbx_strand_id
1 'polypeptide(L)'
;MTQQLLKTVIFVLLLLFVFMFFQAKGVAAGDRVPVELAQKAALLSANDIFGPVSCVDHAIYYNLADEPAVYVFTFSRKPGPLPGIDTIKSKVNAARTKRLALEKDIDTLSLPEKTAKIMEIQNYWQEMRQEENFVTVTASATYTQVPVIEIYAGLPPHVVALEDAKALATTVLDKTSLHLAKLRYPASLRFEFEFSDSSGKCVLVSPLDFKIRDISLSKQEITDETGIDAAQARVIAKEWETMKNKILEAKPDSQMYSANDPGNRRTHAANLTGTPVRGEGPRHDPQVFRGYLPQVPDYQKIDYEGQGDCAPTAAACVLGYWSTHGYPNLLDSGNVPGLVREIEDNSDFDFVNGGASLESITESFEIFANDPDVNNNYGFAADYNRAATFFDYENEILTGRPVIHNGSLMPYGKHSLAGVGFVETLRAQWCIDHDNWASTPANVYIEWNALRRSSLITVVPGNANNKILAGYARTSGGSGIPGVQITFMHYDYQGSTWVSDGAAISDQNGYYSFSAYYCWNGRAEPLKSSFTFSPAFISYDDITSEQVDRNYTGAPIGSAKALRGLRGE
;
A
#
# COMPACT_ATOMS: atom_id res chain seq x y z
N MET A 1 51.46 32.69 14.85
CA MET A 1 50.49 31.65 14.45
C MET A 1 50.22 31.85 12.97
N THR A 2 50.58 30.90 12.10
CA THR A 2 50.45 31.03 10.64
C THR A 2 48.97 31.07 10.24
N GLN A 3 48.61 31.79 9.15
CA GLN A 3 47.23 31.92 8.68
C GLN A 3 46.52 30.56 8.49
N GLN A 4 47.28 29.51 8.22
CA GLN A 4 46.78 28.14 8.08
C GLN A 4 46.37 27.54 9.43
N LEU A 5 47.13 27.77 10.50
CA LEU A 5 46.77 27.35 11.86
C LEU A 5 45.51 28.08 12.36
N LEU A 6 45.36 29.36 11.99
CA LEU A 6 44.18 30.16 12.35
C LEU A 6 42.92 29.67 11.63
N LYS A 7 43.02 29.29 10.34
CA LYS A 7 41.91 28.68 9.59
C LYS A 7 41.50 27.32 10.15
N THR A 8 42.46 26.47 10.53
CA THR A 8 42.17 25.17 11.13
C THR A 8 41.50 25.32 12.50
N VAL A 9 41.95 26.25 13.34
CA VAL A 9 41.35 26.50 14.66
C VAL A 9 39.94 27.10 14.53
N ILE A 10 39.72 28.02 13.59
CA ILE A 10 38.38 28.56 13.31
C ILE A 10 37.45 27.48 12.76
N PHE A 11 37.93 26.59 11.89
CA PHE A 11 37.12 25.49 11.34
C PHE A 11 36.75 24.44 12.41
N VAL A 12 37.69 24.10 13.31
CA VAL A 12 37.43 23.20 14.44
C VAL A 12 36.48 23.84 15.47
N LEU A 13 36.61 25.15 15.74
CA LEU A 13 35.69 25.86 16.62
C LEU A 13 34.29 25.99 16.00
N LEU A 14 34.17 26.19 14.68
CA LEU A 14 32.88 26.16 13.96
C LEU A 14 32.24 24.77 13.98
N LEU A 15 33.02 23.70 13.81
CA LEU A 15 32.54 22.31 13.96
C LEU A 15 32.06 22.02 15.39
N LEU A 16 32.79 22.49 16.41
CA LEU A 16 32.39 22.37 17.81
C LEU A 16 31.16 23.24 18.13
N PHE A 17 31.00 24.39 17.48
CA PHE A 17 29.83 25.27 17.63
C PHE A 17 28.57 24.70 16.95
N VAL A 18 28.74 24.02 15.79
CA VAL A 18 27.66 23.27 15.13
C VAL A 18 27.27 22.03 15.96
N PHE A 19 28.23 21.36 16.62
CA PHE A 19 27.94 20.25 17.53
C PHE A 19 27.29 20.67 18.85
N MET A 20 27.57 21.88 19.37
CA MET A 20 26.94 22.39 20.59
C MET A 20 25.47 22.78 20.45
N PHE A 21 24.94 22.92 19.22
CA PHE A 21 23.51 23.13 18.96
C PHE A 21 22.72 21.85 18.63
N PHE A 22 23.40 20.70 18.53
CA PHE A 22 22.77 19.37 18.41
C PHE A 22 23.07 18.50 19.63
N GLN A 23 23.05 19.06 20.83
CA GLN A 23 22.65 18.23 21.95
C GLN A 23 21.15 17.96 21.79
N ALA A 24 20.82 16.73 21.37
CA ALA A 24 19.47 16.19 21.46
C ALA A 24 19.00 16.44 22.89
N LYS A 25 18.21 17.51 23.10
CA LYS A 25 17.49 17.71 24.34
C LYS A 25 16.64 16.46 24.50
N GLY A 26 16.94 15.66 25.53
CA GLY A 26 16.06 14.58 25.94
C GLY A 26 14.63 15.11 25.98
N VAL A 27 13.73 14.41 25.30
CA VAL A 27 12.31 14.77 25.20
C VAL A 27 11.77 14.82 26.63
N ALA A 28 11.25 15.96 27.07
CA ALA A 28 10.77 16.09 28.45
C ALA A 28 9.60 15.12 28.66
N ALA A 29 9.42 14.60 29.88
CA ALA A 29 8.39 13.60 30.17
C ALA A 29 6.93 14.05 29.86
N GLY A 30 6.69 15.36 29.64
CA GLY A 30 5.41 15.91 29.18
C GLY A 30 5.20 15.97 27.65
N ASP A 31 6.21 15.62 26.85
CA ASP A 31 6.19 15.68 25.39
C ASP A 31 5.86 14.33 24.71
N ARG A 32 5.51 13.30 25.51
CA ARG A 32 5.12 11.97 25.02
C ARG A 32 3.61 11.85 24.89
N VAL A 33 3.18 10.98 23.99
CA VAL A 33 1.76 10.64 23.82
C VAL A 33 1.36 9.66 24.94
N PRO A 34 0.36 9.99 25.78
CA PRO A 34 -0.17 9.05 26.76
C PRO A 34 -0.74 7.81 26.08
N VAL A 35 -0.54 6.63 26.67
CA VAL A 35 -1.01 5.36 26.08
C VAL A 35 -2.52 5.36 25.87
N GLU A 36 -3.30 5.99 26.74
CA GLU A 36 -4.76 6.10 26.61
C GLU A 36 -5.16 6.97 25.41
N LEU A 37 -4.39 8.02 25.11
CA LEU A 37 -4.62 8.85 23.93
C LEU A 37 -4.28 8.07 22.65
N ALA A 38 -3.14 7.37 22.64
CA ALA A 38 -2.73 6.52 21.52
C ALA A 38 -3.73 5.37 21.28
N GLN A 39 -4.22 4.73 22.35
CA GLN A 39 -5.22 3.66 22.25
C GLN A 39 -6.54 4.15 21.65
N LYS A 40 -6.99 5.35 22.03
CA LYS A 40 -8.20 5.96 21.45
C LYS A 40 -8.00 6.31 19.98
N ALA A 41 -6.84 6.85 19.61
CA ALA A 41 -6.50 7.10 18.21
C ALA A 41 -6.49 5.80 17.40
N ALA A 42 -5.84 4.75 17.93
CA ALA A 42 -5.79 3.43 17.33
C ALA A 42 -7.19 2.81 17.15
N LEU A 43 -8.04 2.90 18.17
CA LEU A 43 -9.42 2.41 18.12
C LEU A 43 -10.26 3.14 17.07
N LEU A 44 -10.17 4.46 16.99
CA LEU A 44 -10.89 5.25 15.99
C LEU A 44 -10.45 4.87 14.57
N SER A 45 -9.14 4.87 14.30
CA SER A 45 -8.64 4.53 12.97
C SER A 45 -8.94 3.08 12.57
N ALA A 46 -8.84 2.14 13.50
CA ALA A 46 -9.23 0.75 13.23
C ALA A 46 -10.72 0.60 12.93
N ASN A 47 -11.58 1.35 13.63
CA ASN A 47 -13.02 1.35 13.37
C ASN A 47 -13.37 1.92 12.00
N ASP A 48 -12.63 2.93 11.53
CA ASP A 48 -12.84 3.53 10.21
C ASP A 48 -12.59 2.54 9.06
N ILE A 49 -11.59 1.68 9.21
CA ILE A 49 -11.16 0.76 8.16
C ILE A 49 -11.87 -0.60 8.29
N PHE A 50 -11.90 -1.18 9.50
CA PHE A 50 -12.35 -2.55 9.73
C PHE A 50 -13.75 -2.67 10.35
N GLY A 51 -14.39 -1.54 10.68
CA GLY A 51 -15.61 -1.51 11.49
C GLY A 51 -15.32 -1.81 12.96
N PRO A 52 -16.36 -2.06 13.78
CA PRO A 52 -16.21 -2.17 15.23
C PRO A 52 -15.17 -3.20 15.68
N VAL A 53 -14.15 -2.75 16.43
CA VAL A 53 -13.14 -3.60 17.06
C VAL A 53 -13.06 -3.38 18.58
N SER A 54 -12.42 -4.30 19.30
CA SER A 54 -12.26 -4.22 20.76
C SER A 54 -10.83 -4.51 21.17
N CYS A 55 -10.23 -3.64 22.00
CA CYS A 55 -8.82 -3.76 22.39
C CYS A 55 -8.61 -5.00 23.26
N VAL A 56 -7.64 -5.84 22.88
CA VAL A 56 -7.26 -7.08 23.58
C VAL A 56 -6.03 -6.86 24.43
N ASP A 57 -4.97 -6.32 23.83
CA ASP A 57 -3.65 -6.17 24.46
C ASP A 57 -2.85 -5.06 23.77
N HIS A 58 -1.74 -4.63 24.38
CA HIS A 58 -0.77 -3.76 23.73
C HIS A 58 0.66 -4.03 24.22
N ALA A 59 1.63 -3.73 23.35
CA ALA A 59 3.05 -3.76 23.69
C ALA A 59 3.71 -2.41 23.42
N ILE A 60 4.73 -2.08 24.21
CA ILE A 60 5.55 -0.88 24.00
C ILE A 60 6.82 -1.30 23.25
N TYR A 61 7.09 -0.61 22.15
CA TYR A 61 8.37 -0.72 21.46
C TYR A 61 9.20 0.55 21.70
N TYR A 62 10.51 0.37 21.80
CA TYR A 62 11.44 1.40 22.23
C TYR A 62 12.43 1.76 21.13
N ASN A 63 12.80 3.03 21.04
CA ASN A 63 13.91 3.45 20.18
C ASN A 63 15.25 2.94 20.75
N LEU A 64 16.35 3.20 20.04
CA LEU A 64 17.70 2.81 20.49
C LEU A 64 18.21 3.58 21.71
N ALA A 65 17.52 4.66 22.10
CA ALA A 65 17.78 5.42 23.33
C ALA A 65 16.93 4.94 24.53
N ASP A 66 16.28 3.77 24.40
CA ASP A 66 15.45 3.15 25.42
C ASP A 66 14.15 3.89 25.77
N GLU A 67 13.73 4.83 24.93
CA GLU A 67 12.49 5.60 25.12
C GLU A 67 11.33 4.96 24.32
N PRO A 68 10.09 5.01 24.83
CA PRO A 68 8.92 4.55 24.07
C PRO A 68 8.82 5.26 22.71
N ALA A 69 8.81 4.49 21.63
CA ALA A 69 8.72 4.98 20.27
C ALA A 69 7.31 4.78 19.70
N VAL A 70 6.74 3.60 19.89
CA VAL A 70 5.37 3.25 19.47
C VAL A 70 4.68 2.34 20.47
N TYR A 71 3.37 2.39 20.46
CA TYR A 71 2.47 1.41 21.08
C TYR A 71 1.88 0.53 19.98
N VAL A 72 2.04 -0.78 20.10
CA VAL A 72 1.45 -1.75 19.17
C VAL A 72 0.25 -2.39 19.84
N PHE A 73 -0.95 -1.99 19.41
CA PHE A 73 -2.22 -2.46 19.94
C PHE A 73 -2.74 -3.67 19.15
N THR A 74 -3.29 -4.65 19.85
CA THR A 74 -4.03 -5.76 19.27
C THR A 74 -5.51 -5.57 19.56
N PHE A 75 -6.34 -5.58 18.52
CA PHE A 75 -7.79 -5.53 18.63
C PHE A 75 -8.42 -6.81 18.10
N SER A 76 -9.53 -7.24 18.70
CA SER A 76 -10.38 -8.28 18.15
C SER A 76 -11.43 -7.69 17.22
N ARG A 77 -11.64 -8.36 16.09
CA ARG A 77 -12.71 -8.08 15.11
C ARG A 77 -14.02 -8.77 15.45
N LYS A 78 -14.00 -9.70 16.42
CA LYS A 78 -15.17 -10.49 16.80
C LYS A 78 -15.86 -9.89 18.02
N PRO A 79 -17.19 -9.72 17.99
CA PRO A 79 -17.93 -9.31 19.18
C PRO A 79 -17.92 -10.44 20.21
N GLY A 80 -17.91 -10.08 21.50
CA GLY A 80 -18.03 -11.02 22.61
C GLY A 80 -16.79 -11.08 23.50
N PRO A 81 -16.64 -12.16 24.30
CA PRO A 81 -15.53 -12.30 25.24
C PRO A 81 -14.18 -12.26 24.50
N LEU A 82 -13.28 -11.42 24.99
CA LEU A 82 -11.95 -11.28 24.41
C LEU A 82 -11.08 -12.50 24.75
N PRO A 83 -10.34 -13.06 23.80
CA PRO A 83 -9.43 -14.16 24.06
C PRO A 83 -8.23 -13.69 24.90
N GLY A 84 -7.81 -14.50 25.87
CA GLY A 84 -6.57 -14.23 26.61
C GLY A 84 -5.33 -14.42 25.74
N ILE A 85 -4.29 -13.61 25.97
CA ILE A 85 -3.06 -13.60 25.17
C ILE A 85 -2.37 -14.98 25.10
N ASP A 86 -2.41 -15.77 26.18
CA ASP A 86 -1.84 -17.12 26.20
C ASP A 86 -2.58 -18.10 25.28
N THR A 87 -3.91 -17.94 25.16
CA THR A 87 -4.71 -18.73 24.22
C THR A 87 -4.37 -18.38 22.78
N ILE A 88 -4.15 -17.09 22.50
CA ILE A 88 -3.71 -16.61 21.18
C ILE A 88 -2.34 -17.22 20.85
N LYS A 89 -1.35 -17.06 21.74
CA LYS A 89 0.01 -17.60 21.57
C LYS A 89 0.03 -19.12 21.39
N SER A 90 -0.83 -19.85 22.10
CA SER A 90 -0.93 -21.31 21.93
C SER A 90 -1.39 -21.71 20.52
N LYS A 91 -2.32 -20.96 19.90
CA LYS A 91 -2.75 -21.22 18.52
C LYS A 91 -1.65 -20.91 17.52
N VAL A 92 -0.98 -19.77 17.69
CA VAL A 92 0.18 -19.39 16.88
C VAL A 92 1.24 -20.48 16.93
N ASN A 93 1.60 -20.95 18.13
CA ASN A 93 2.60 -22.00 18.29
C ASN A 93 2.19 -23.33 17.66
N ALA A 94 0.91 -23.70 17.69
CA ALA A 94 0.42 -24.92 17.05
C ALA A 94 0.57 -24.87 15.51
N ALA A 95 0.22 -23.73 14.89
CA ALA A 95 0.42 -23.51 13.46
C ALA A 95 1.92 -23.45 13.10
N ARG A 96 2.71 -22.75 13.92
CA ARG A 96 4.18 -22.68 13.80
C ARG A 96 4.83 -24.06 13.79
N THR A 97 4.44 -24.97 14.68
CA THR A 97 5.00 -26.33 14.71
C THR A 97 4.77 -27.06 13.39
N LYS A 98 3.59 -26.91 12.77
CA LYS A 98 3.30 -27.50 11.46
C LYS A 98 4.12 -26.84 10.35
N ARG A 99 4.24 -25.51 10.36
CA ARG A 99 5.09 -24.76 9.43
C ARG A 99 6.54 -25.26 9.46
N LEU A 100 7.16 -25.31 10.64
CA LEU A 100 8.55 -25.75 10.80
C LEU A 100 8.77 -27.19 10.32
N ALA A 101 7.76 -28.06 10.48
CA ALA A 101 7.85 -29.43 9.97
C ALA A 101 7.92 -29.48 8.43
N LEU A 102 7.26 -28.53 7.75
CA LEU A 102 7.34 -28.40 6.29
C LEU A 102 8.61 -27.71 5.80
N GLU A 103 9.14 -26.75 6.56
CA GLU A 103 10.40 -26.09 6.18
C GLU A 103 11.58 -27.05 6.19
N LYS A 104 11.48 -28.16 6.94
CA LYS A 104 12.50 -29.20 6.95
C LYS A 104 12.72 -29.78 5.55
N ASP A 105 13.99 -29.86 5.16
CA ASP A 105 14.50 -30.45 3.92
C ASP A 105 14.01 -29.77 2.63
N ILE A 106 13.43 -28.56 2.72
CA ILE A 106 12.87 -27.84 1.57
C ILE A 106 13.92 -27.51 0.50
N ASP A 107 15.15 -27.25 0.91
CA ASP A 107 16.26 -26.91 0.00
C ASP A 107 16.76 -28.10 -0.83
N THR A 108 16.30 -29.32 -0.53
CA THR A 108 16.66 -30.52 -1.28
C THR A 108 15.65 -30.86 -2.39
N LEU A 109 14.55 -30.11 -2.49
CA LEU A 109 13.46 -30.36 -3.42
C LEU A 109 13.71 -29.73 -4.79
N SER A 110 13.08 -30.28 -5.83
CA SER A 110 13.04 -29.61 -7.13
C SER A 110 12.26 -28.29 -7.04
N LEU A 111 12.50 -27.35 -7.97
CA LEU A 111 11.82 -26.05 -7.96
C LEU A 111 10.28 -26.17 -7.90
N PRO A 112 9.59 -27.01 -8.71
CA PRO A 112 8.14 -27.15 -8.63
C PRO A 112 7.64 -27.68 -7.28
N GLU A 113 8.35 -28.65 -6.70
CA GLU A 113 8.03 -29.21 -5.38
C GLU A 113 8.26 -28.18 -4.27
N LYS A 114 9.36 -27.41 -4.38
CA LYS A 114 9.67 -26.29 -3.48
C LYS A 114 8.56 -25.24 -3.53
N THR A 115 8.13 -24.82 -4.72
CA THR A 115 7.04 -23.85 -4.91
C THR A 115 5.73 -24.34 -4.27
N ALA A 116 5.34 -25.60 -4.49
CA ALA A 116 4.14 -26.16 -3.88
C ALA A 116 4.21 -26.16 -2.34
N LYS A 117 5.36 -26.54 -1.78
CA LYS A 117 5.57 -26.56 -0.32
C LYS A 117 5.59 -25.16 0.29
N ILE A 118 6.11 -24.17 -0.43
CA ILE A 118 6.11 -22.76 -0.02
C ILE A 118 4.68 -22.23 0.10
N MET A 119 3.80 -22.54 -0.85
CA MET A 119 2.39 -22.15 -0.75
C MET A 119 1.73 -22.74 0.52
N GLU A 120 2.07 -23.97 0.89
CA GLU A 120 1.58 -24.57 2.14
C GLU A 120 2.18 -23.88 3.38
N ILE A 121 3.46 -23.51 3.36
CA ILE A 121 4.12 -22.73 4.42
C ILE A 121 3.44 -21.35 4.59
N GLN A 122 3.11 -20.68 3.49
CA GLN A 122 2.39 -19.40 3.50
C GLN A 122 1.01 -19.52 4.15
N ASN A 123 0.27 -20.61 3.92
CA ASN A 123 -1.00 -20.86 4.59
C ASN A 123 -0.84 -20.95 6.11
N TYR A 124 0.25 -21.56 6.60
CA TYR A 124 0.52 -21.59 8.06
C TYR A 124 0.93 -20.24 8.62
N TRP A 125 1.65 -19.41 7.86
CA TRP A 125 1.88 -18.02 8.25
C TRP A 125 0.57 -17.25 8.37
N GLN A 126 -0.36 -17.42 7.43
CA GLN A 126 -1.70 -16.84 7.50
C GLN A 126 -2.49 -17.36 8.72
N GLU A 127 -2.43 -18.66 9.00
CA GLU A 127 -3.03 -19.26 10.21
C GLU A 127 -2.43 -18.65 11.50
N MET A 128 -1.12 -18.41 11.53
CA MET A 128 -0.44 -17.75 12.65
C MET A 128 -0.89 -16.30 12.81
N ARG A 129 -1.07 -15.54 11.72
CA ARG A 129 -1.51 -14.14 11.77
C ARG A 129 -2.96 -13.97 12.21
N GLN A 130 -3.83 -14.94 11.94
CA GLN A 130 -5.25 -14.91 12.33
C GLN A 130 -5.99 -13.63 11.84
N GLU A 131 -5.78 -13.25 10.59
CA GLU A 131 -6.23 -11.97 9.98
C GLU A 131 -7.75 -11.74 10.05
N GLU A 132 -8.56 -12.81 10.02
CA GLU A 132 -10.01 -12.72 10.17
C GLU A 132 -10.45 -12.34 11.60
N ASN A 133 -9.59 -12.55 12.60
CA ASN A 133 -9.95 -12.44 14.01
C ASN A 133 -9.43 -11.17 14.68
N PHE A 134 -8.32 -10.63 14.17
CA PHE A 134 -7.57 -9.57 14.84
C PHE A 134 -7.19 -8.44 13.89
N VAL A 135 -6.92 -7.28 14.47
CA VAL A 135 -6.31 -6.11 13.83
C VAL A 135 -5.15 -5.68 14.70
N THR A 136 -4.04 -5.35 14.07
CA THR A 136 -2.91 -4.70 14.72
C THR A 136 -2.86 -3.25 14.31
N VAL A 137 -2.57 -2.37 15.28
CA VAL A 137 -2.42 -0.93 15.07
C VAL A 137 -1.12 -0.47 15.71
N THR A 138 -0.24 0.12 14.91
CA THR A 138 0.99 0.76 15.38
C THR A 138 0.73 2.25 15.57
N ALA A 139 0.62 2.71 16.82
CA ALA A 139 0.37 4.11 17.17
C ALA A 139 1.62 4.78 17.75
N SER A 140 1.81 6.07 17.46
CA SER A 140 3.00 6.78 17.90
C SER A 140 3.00 7.04 19.42
N ALA A 141 4.17 6.92 20.05
CA ALA A 141 4.40 7.37 21.42
C ALA A 141 4.95 8.81 21.52
N THR A 142 5.12 9.49 20.38
CA THR A 142 5.63 10.87 20.28
C THR A 142 4.74 11.75 19.40
N TYR A 143 4.74 13.06 19.64
CA TYR A 143 4.06 14.02 18.77
C TYR A 143 4.86 14.38 17.51
N THR A 144 6.02 13.75 17.29
CA THR A 144 6.88 13.97 16.11
C THR A 144 6.59 12.99 14.98
N GLN A 145 5.63 12.10 15.19
CA GLN A 145 5.15 11.15 14.19
C GLN A 145 3.62 11.17 14.20
N VAL A 146 3.00 10.78 13.09
CA VAL A 146 1.54 10.74 12.93
C VAL A 146 0.86 9.91 14.03
N PRO A 147 -0.44 10.17 14.34
CA PRO A 147 -1.13 9.50 15.43
C PRO A 147 -1.12 7.97 15.33
N VAL A 148 -1.37 7.46 14.12
CA VAL A 148 -1.35 6.03 13.80
C VAL A 148 -0.54 5.86 12.52
N ILE A 149 0.46 5.00 12.58
CA ILE A 149 1.47 4.80 11.54
C ILE A 149 1.04 3.71 10.57
N GLU A 150 0.54 2.61 11.12
CA GLU A 150 0.23 1.39 10.36
C GLU A 150 -0.96 0.68 11.00
N ILE A 151 -1.81 0.11 10.15
CA ILE A 151 -2.91 -0.76 10.55
C ILE A 151 -2.94 -1.98 9.62
N TYR A 152 -3.16 -3.17 10.15
CA TYR A 152 -3.43 -4.34 9.31
C TYR A 152 -4.29 -5.38 10.00
N ALA A 153 -4.95 -6.21 9.18
CA ALA A 153 -5.64 -7.40 9.67
C ALA A 153 -4.61 -8.44 10.12
N GLY A 154 -4.67 -8.86 11.39
CA GLY A 154 -3.74 -9.84 11.94
C GLY A 154 -3.22 -9.51 13.33
N LEU A 155 -2.42 -10.43 13.84
CA LEU A 155 -1.71 -10.33 15.11
C LEU A 155 -0.35 -9.65 14.93
N PRO A 156 0.16 -8.96 15.98
CA PRO A 156 1.37 -8.18 15.87
C PRO A 156 2.63 -9.07 15.79
N PRO A 157 3.79 -8.54 15.35
CA PRO A 157 4.96 -9.35 15.08
C PRO A 157 5.51 -10.04 16.34
N HIS A 158 5.39 -9.40 17.52
CA HIS A 158 5.82 -9.98 18.80
C HIS A 158 4.93 -11.12 19.30
N VAL A 159 3.77 -11.33 18.68
CA VAL A 159 2.93 -12.51 18.91
C VAL A 159 3.20 -13.59 17.86
N VAL A 160 3.35 -13.20 16.60
CA VAL A 160 3.48 -14.12 15.46
C VAL A 160 4.89 -14.71 15.34
N ALA A 161 5.93 -13.89 15.45
CA ALA A 161 7.29 -14.23 15.03
C ALA A 161 8.32 -14.34 16.18
N LEU A 162 7.91 -14.12 17.44
CA LEU A 162 8.83 -14.05 18.57
C LEU A 162 9.64 -15.34 18.77
N GLU A 163 9.00 -16.51 18.68
CA GLU A 163 9.68 -17.79 18.88
C GLU A 163 10.62 -18.14 17.71
N ASP A 164 10.33 -17.68 16.50
CA ASP A 164 11.22 -17.81 15.34
C ASP A 164 12.46 -16.94 15.49
N ALA A 165 12.26 -15.67 15.83
CA ALA A 165 13.35 -14.75 16.10
C ALA A 165 14.25 -15.24 17.25
N LYS A 166 13.64 -15.79 18.31
CA LYS A 166 14.38 -16.38 19.43
C LYS A 166 15.18 -17.61 19.03
N ALA A 167 14.62 -18.48 18.19
CA ALA A 167 15.35 -19.65 17.67
C ALA A 167 16.58 -19.22 16.86
N LEU A 168 16.46 -18.20 16.01
CA LEU A 168 17.60 -17.65 15.28
C LEU A 168 18.65 -17.02 16.21
N ALA A 169 18.22 -16.23 17.20
CA ALA A 169 19.12 -15.64 18.19
C ALA A 169 19.90 -16.72 18.97
N THR A 170 19.25 -17.84 19.30
CA THR A 170 19.85 -19.00 20.01
C THR A 170 21.01 -19.59 19.20
N THR A 171 20.81 -19.78 17.90
CA THR A 171 21.84 -20.28 16.97
C THR A 171 23.04 -19.35 16.90
N VAL A 172 22.81 -18.04 16.85
CA VAL A 172 23.88 -17.03 16.64
C VAL A 172 24.68 -16.74 17.90
N LEU A 173 24.02 -16.75 19.07
CA LEU A 173 24.69 -16.55 20.35
C LEU A 173 25.33 -17.83 20.89
N ASP A 174 25.01 -19.00 20.33
CA ASP A 174 25.40 -20.32 20.84
C ASP A 174 25.04 -20.47 22.33
N LYS A 175 23.79 -20.09 22.67
CA LYS A 175 23.24 -20.12 24.03
C LYS A 175 21.84 -20.67 24.03
N THR A 176 21.55 -21.58 24.95
CA THR A 176 20.23 -22.19 25.14
C THR A 176 19.29 -21.36 26.01
N SER A 177 19.81 -20.37 26.74
CA SER A 177 19.02 -19.50 27.62
C SER A 177 19.17 -18.04 27.20
N LEU A 178 18.18 -17.58 26.42
CA LEU A 178 18.03 -16.18 26.04
C LEU A 178 16.72 -15.62 26.61
N HIS A 179 16.76 -14.34 26.97
CA HIS A 179 15.56 -13.58 27.31
C HIS A 179 15.36 -12.45 26.31
N LEU A 180 14.09 -12.13 26.04
CA LEU A 180 13.73 -10.95 25.26
C LEU A 180 13.99 -9.72 26.14
N ALA A 181 15.03 -8.96 25.80
CA ALA A 181 15.42 -7.75 26.52
C ALA A 181 14.49 -6.59 26.18
N LYS A 182 14.21 -6.40 24.88
CA LYS A 182 13.38 -5.28 24.43
C LYS A 182 12.75 -5.54 23.06
N LEU A 183 11.54 -5.01 22.89
CA LEU A 183 10.93 -4.80 21.59
C LEU A 183 11.43 -3.44 21.09
N ARG A 184 12.15 -3.44 19.97
CA ARG A 184 12.83 -2.27 19.42
C ARG A 184 12.10 -1.75 18.20
N TYR A 185 11.96 -0.43 18.16
CA TYR A 185 11.46 0.33 17.02
C TYR A 185 12.44 1.46 16.68
N PRO A 186 13.60 1.11 16.10
CA PRO A 186 14.67 2.06 15.81
C PRO A 186 14.24 3.23 14.90
N ALA A 187 13.28 3.05 13.99
CA ALA A 187 12.36 4.11 13.55
C ALA A 187 11.11 3.51 12.85
N SER A 188 10.37 4.30 12.05
CA SER A 188 9.09 3.94 11.43
C SER A 188 9.08 2.60 10.68
N LEU A 189 8.24 1.69 11.16
CA LEU A 189 8.01 0.35 10.65
C LEU A 189 9.20 -0.63 10.83
N ARG A 190 10.35 -0.21 11.38
CA ARG A 190 11.43 -1.16 11.74
C ARG A 190 11.12 -1.83 13.05
N PHE A 191 10.67 -3.06 13.01
CA PHE A 191 10.50 -3.88 14.20
C PHE A 191 11.73 -4.76 14.41
N GLU A 192 12.26 -4.79 15.62
CA GLU A 192 13.39 -5.67 15.98
C GLU A 192 13.18 -6.22 17.39
N PHE A 193 13.61 -7.47 17.61
CA PHE A 193 13.61 -8.10 18.93
C PHE A 193 15.04 -8.19 19.43
N GLU A 194 15.30 -7.51 20.54
CA GLU A 194 16.58 -7.59 21.22
C GLU A 194 16.57 -8.78 22.18
N PHE A 195 17.43 -9.75 21.92
CA PHE A 195 17.67 -10.87 22.81
C PHE A 195 19.01 -10.72 23.49
N SER A 196 19.06 -11.06 24.77
CA SER A 196 20.30 -11.07 25.54
C SER A 196 20.51 -12.38 26.30
N ASP A 197 21.78 -12.75 26.44
CA ASP A 197 22.20 -13.87 27.26
C ASP A 197 22.49 -13.44 28.71
N SER A 198 22.81 -14.39 29.58
CA SER A 198 23.13 -14.12 30.99
C SER A 198 24.43 -13.32 31.19
N SER A 199 25.25 -13.14 30.15
CA SER A 199 26.48 -12.36 30.18
C SER A 199 26.29 -10.90 29.76
N GLY A 200 25.09 -10.56 29.25
CA GLY A 200 24.76 -9.23 28.73
C GLY A 200 25.13 -9.02 27.26
N LYS A 201 25.48 -10.08 26.51
CA LYS A 201 25.65 -10.00 25.06
C LYS A 201 24.27 -9.94 24.40
N CYS A 202 24.05 -8.94 23.55
CA CYS A 202 22.77 -8.73 22.85
C CYS A 202 22.88 -9.00 21.34
N VAL A 203 21.76 -9.39 20.74
CA VAL A 203 21.57 -9.47 19.30
C VAL A 203 20.19 -8.91 18.93
N LEU A 204 20.10 -8.21 17.80
CA LEU A 204 18.84 -7.74 17.24
C LEU A 204 18.40 -8.69 16.14
N VAL A 205 17.14 -9.12 16.19
CA VAL A 205 16.53 -9.97 15.17
C VAL A 205 15.30 -9.27 14.62
N SER A 206 15.26 -9.05 13.31
CA SER A 206 14.05 -8.56 12.66
C SER A 206 13.01 -9.69 12.59
N PRO A 207 11.76 -9.44 13.01
CA PRO A 207 10.69 -10.44 12.99
C PRO A 207 10.03 -10.58 11.61
N LEU A 208 10.52 -9.85 10.62
CA LEU A 208 9.90 -9.72 9.30
C LEU A 208 10.67 -10.49 8.24
N ASP A 209 11.98 -10.26 8.17
CA ASP A 209 12.90 -10.93 7.25
C ASP A 209 13.80 -11.96 7.95
N PHE A 210 13.63 -12.14 9.27
CA PHE A 210 14.45 -13.04 10.10
C PHE A 210 15.95 -12.87 9.90
N LYS A 211 16.43 -11.62 9.78
CA LYS A 211 17.87 -11.30 9.72
C LYS A 211 18.39 -10.79 11.06
N ILE A 212 19.66 -11.12 11.34
CA ILE A 212 20.42 -10.52 12.45
C ILE A 212 20.89 -9.13 12.04
N ARG A 213 20.70 -8.14 12.92
CA ARG A 213 21.17 -6.76 12.74
C ARG A 213 22.22 -6.41 13.79
N ASP A 214 23.26 -5.71 13.38
CA ASP A 214 24.24 -5.14 14.32
C ASP A 214 23.70 -3.81 14.88
N ILE A 215 23.68 -3.70 16.21
CA ILE A 215 23.18 -2.50 16.91
C ILE A 215 24.02 -1.25 16.63
N SER A 216 25.31 -1.40 16.29
CA SER A 216 26.21 -0.30 15.97
C SER A 216 25.97 0.27 14.57
N LEU A 217 25.76 -0.60 13.57
CA LEU A 217 25.37 -0.21 12.21
C LEU A 217 23.99 0.44 12.20
N SER A 218 23.06 -0.10 13.00
CA SER A 218 21.71 0.44 13.15
C SER A 218 21.71 1.89 13.66
N LYS A 219 22.66 2.27 14.54
CA LYS A 219 22.80 3.65 15.02
C LYS A 219 23.26 4.62 13.94
N GLN A 220 24.13 4.18 13.02
CA GLN A 220 24.67 5.01 11.95
C GLN A 220 23.62 5.27 10.86
N GLU A 221 22.83 4.26 10.49
CA GLU A 221 21.71 4.39 9.55
C GLU A 221 20.67 5.42 10.06
N ILE A 222 20.37 5.42 11.36
CA ILE A 222 19.37 6.32 11.96
C ILE A 222 19.82 7.79 11.99
N THR A 223 21.12 8.09 12.13
CA THR A 223 21.60 9.47 12.30
C THR A 223 21.52 10.32 11.04
N ASP A 224 21.51 9.73 9.85
CA ASP A 224 21.46 10.47 8.58
C ASP A 224 20.02 10.86 8.16
N GLU A 225 19.00 10.35 8.87
CA GLU A 225 17.60 10.28 8.37
C GLU A 225 16.51 10.73 9.37
N THR A 226 16.87 11.23 10.57
CA THR A 226 15.93 11.55 11.67
C THR A 226 15.34 12.96 11.67
N GLY A 227 15.66 13.81 10.70
CA GLY A 227 15.06 15.14 10.58
C GLY A 227 13.78 15.12 9.76
N ILE A 228 12.62 15.25 10.41
CA ILE A 228 11.39 15.74 9.72
C ILE A 228 11.61 17.21 9.39
N ASP A 229 11.22 17.62 8.18
CA ASP A 229 11.28 19.03 7.84
C ASP A 229 10.13 19.81 8.51
N ALA A 230 10.22 21.15 8.45
CA ALA A 230 9.23 22.00 9.08
C ALA A 230 7.84 21.89 8.45
N ALA A 231 7.71 21.45 7.19
CA ALA A 231 6.43 21.25 6.54
C ALA A 231 5.76 19.96 7.05
N GLN A 232 6.49 18.86 7.07
CA GLN A 232 6.00 17.59 7.61
C GLN A 232 5.62 17.71 9.10
N ALA A 233 6.43 18.42 9.90
CA ALA A 233 6.12 18.68 11.30
C ALA A 233 4.78 19.44 11.49
N ARG A 234 4.44 20.36 10.58
CA ARG A 234 3.15 21.09 10.62
C ARG A 234 1.97 20.19 10.26
N VAL A 235 2.15 19.28 9.30
CA VAL A 235 1.13 18.30 8.91
C VAL A 235 0.84 17.36 10.09
N ILE A 236 1.89 16.76 10.66
CA ILE A 236 1.78 15.86 11.83
C ILE A 236 1.10 16.57 13.01
N ALA A 237 1.47 17.82 13.30
CA ALA A 237 0.83 18.60 14.37
C ALA A 237 -0.68 18.79 14.09
N LYS A 238 -1.06 19.09 12.84
CA LYS A 238 -2.47 19.26 12.45
C LYS A 238 -3.25 17.95 12.58
N GLU A 239 -2.66 16.81 12.23
CA GLU A 239 -3.28 15.50 12.42
C GLU A 239 -3.51 15.18 13.88
N TRP A 240 -2.54 15.46 14.76
CA TRP A 240 -2.72 15.30 16.21
C TRP A 240 -3.84 16.18 16.76
N GLU A 241 -3.94 17.44 16.33
CA GLU A 241 -5.03 18.32 16.75
C GLU A 241 -6.39 17.81 16.24
N THR A 242 -6.45 17.34 14.99
CA THR A 242 -7.65 16.72 14.41
C THR A 242 -8.06 15.48 15.20
N MET A 243 -7.09 14.62 15.54
CA MET A 243 -7.31 13.39 16.31
C MET A 243 -7.82 13.70 17.72
N LYS A 244 -7.17 14.62 18.45
CA LYS A 244 -7.60 15.04 19.79
C LYS A 244 -9.02 15.60 19.78
N ASN A 245 -9.35 16.47 18.81
CA ASN A 245 -10.68 17.05 18.68
C ASN A 245 -11.74 15.95 18.43
N LYS A 246 -11.46 14.98 17.57
CA LYS A 246 -12.37 13.87 17.30
C LYS A 246 -12.57 12.97 18.52
N ILE A 247 -11.51 12.70 19.28
CA ILE A 247 -11.59 11.96 20.53
C ILE A 247 -12.45 12.70 21.57
N LEU A 248 -12.41 14.04 21.60
CA LEU A 248 -13.24 14.85 22.49
C LEU A 248 -14.71 14.92 22.03
N GLU A 249 -14.97 14.96 20.73
CA GLU A 249 -16.32 14.96 20.13
C GLU A 249 -17.05 13.63 20.33
N ALA A 250 -16.32 12.51 20.30
CA ALA A 250 -16.81 11.21 20.70
C ALA A 250 -17.11 11.24 22.21
N LYS A 251 -18.36 11.55 22.58
CA LYS A 251 -18.83 11.70 23.96
C LYS A 251 -18.25 10.64 24.93
N PRO A 252 -18.07 10.94 26.24
CA PRO A 252 -17.33 10.07 27.16
C PRO A 252 -17.92 8.67 27.47
N ASP A 253 -19.10 8.30 26.95
CA ASP A 253 -19.88 7.16 27.49
C ASP A 253 -20.22 6.03 26.50
N SER A 254 -19.68 5.99 25.28
CA SER A 254 -19.88 4.82 24.40
C SER A 254 -18.69 3.85 24.49
N GLN A 255 -18.85 2.85 25.36
CA GLN A 255 -18.11 1.58 25.39
C GLN A 255 -16.61 1.63 25.73
N MET A 256 -16.28 2.04 26.96
CA MET A 256 -15.11 1.49 27.64
C MET A 256 -15.55 0.26 28.43
N TYR A 257 -15.40 -0.94 27.86
CA TYR A 257 -15.51 -2.17 28.65
C TYR A 257 -14.28 -2.27 29.56
N SER A 258 -14.47 -2.11 30.86
CA SER A 258 -13.58 -2.70 31.83
C SER A 258 -13.79 -4.22 31.82
N ALA A 259 -12.70 -4.98 31.84
CA ALA A 259 -12.79 -6.41 32.12
C ALA A 259 -13.33 -6.58 33.55
N ASN A 260 -14.59 -7.01 33.69
CA ASN A 260 -15.24 -7.67 34.86
C ASN A 260 -16.65 -7.15 35.24
N ASP A 261 -17.64 -7.14 34.34
CA ASP A 261 -19.05 -6.98 34.74
C ASP A 261 -20.00 -7.99 34.02
N PRO A 262 -20.59 -8.97 34.73
CA PRO A 262 -21.40 -10.03 34.13
C PRO A 262 -22.90 -9.66 33.95
N GLY A 263 -23.24 -8.39 33.74
CA GLY A 263 -24.62 -7.93 33.85
C GLY A 263 -25.14 -6.95 32.79
N ASN A 264 -25.08 -7.23 31.48
CA ASN A 264 -26.11 -6.66 30.59
C ASN A 264 -26.32 -7.41 29.26
N ARG A 265 -27.29 -8.33 29.25
CA ARG A 265 -27.90 -8.85 28.02
C ARG A 265 -29.08 -7.95 27.65
N ARG A 266 -29.07 -7.33 26.47
CA ARG A 266 -30.20 -7.38 25.50
C ARG A 266 -30.00 -6.45 24.29
N THR A 267 -30.30 -7.04 23.13
CA THR A 267 -30.88 -6.46 21.90
C THR A 267 -30.04 -5.50 21.06
N HIS A 268 -29.51 -5.99 19.94
CA HIS A 268 -30.10 -5.76 18.61
C HIS A 268 -29.53 -6.76 17.58
N ALA A 269 -30.24 -7.89 17.44
CA ALA A 269 -30.19 -8.74 16.25
C ALA A 269 -31.54 -8.58 15.53
N ALA A 270 -31.52 -8.48 14.20
CA ALA A 270 -32.61 -8.36 13.19
C ALA A 270 -32.39 -7.09 12.34
N ASN A 271 -32.33 -7.07 11.00
CA ASN A 271 -32.69 -8.03 9.95
C ASN A 271 -31.90 -7.68 8.67
N LEU A 272 -31.20 -8.65 8.06
CA LEU A 272 -30.73 -8.60 6.67
C LEU A 272 -31.59 -9.56 5.84
N THR A 273 -32.85 -9.21 5.59
CA THR A 273 -33.66 -9.83 4.52
C THR A 273 -34.68 -8.81 4.02
N GLY A 274 -34.53 -8.33 2.79
CA GLY A 274 -35.49 -7.41 2.16
C GLY A 274 -34.98 -6.88 0.82
N THR A 275 -35.68 -7.22 -0.24
CA THR A 275 -35.47 -6.80 -1.63
C THR A 275 -35.51 -5.27 -1.81
N PRO A 276 -34.82 -4.68 -2.81
CA PRO A 276 -34.66 -3.24 -2.91
C PRO A 276 -35.96 -2.56 -3.35
N VAL A 277 -36.44 -1.61 -2.54
CA VAL A 277 -37.43 -0.62 -2.96
C VAL A 277 -36.69 0.54 -3.62
N ARG A 278 -37.06 0.85 -4.85
CA ARG A 278 -36.53 1.93 -5.69
C ARG A 278 -36.83 3.28 -5.05
N GLY A 279 -35.81 4.07 -4.69
CA GLY A 279 -36.00 5.52 -4.48
C GLY A 279 -35.24 6.19 -3.35
N GLU A 280 -34.60 5.48 -2.42
CA GLU A 280 -33.71 6.09 -1.42
C GLU A 280 -32.52 5.15 -1.21
N GLY A 281 -31.32 5.60 -1.59
CA GLY A 281 -30.09 4.85 -1.37
C GLY A 281 -29.82 4.63 0.12
N PRO A 282 -29.04 3.60 0.49
CA PRO A 282 -28.61 3.42 1.87
C PRO A 282 -27.90 4.69 2.33
N ARG A 283 -28.20 5.16 3.54
CA ARG A 283 -27.51 6.32 4.14
C ARG A 283 -26.05 5.95 4.38
N HIS A 284 -25.20 6.23 3.39
CA HIS A 284 -23.75 6.18 3.48
C HIS A 284 -23.27 7.28 4.43
N ASP A 285 -22.31 6.98 5.30
CA ASP A 285 -21.53 7.98 6.02
C ASP A 285 -20.67 8.76 5.00
N PRO A 286 -20.88 10.07 4.80
CA PRO A 286 -20.30 10.81 3.67
C PRO A 286 -18.81 11.21 3.87
N GLN A 287 -17.98 10.41 4.54
CA GLN A 287 -16.64 10.83 5.00
C GLN A 287 -15.46 9.86 4.73
N VAL A 288 -15.67 8.77 4.00
CA VAL A 288 -14.60 7.82 3.66
C VAL A 288 -14.57 7.59 2.14
N PHE A 289 -13.45 7.97 1.51
CA PHE A 289 -13.19 7.73 0.09
C PHE A 289 -12.17 6.58 -0.03
N ARG A 290 -12.33 5.70 -1.03
CA ARG A 290 -11.49 4.50 -1.15
C ARG A 290 -11.48 3.96 -2.58
N GLY A 291 -10.35 3.37 -2.95
CA GLY A 291 -10.16 2.57 -4.15
C GLY A 291 -9.42 1.28 -3.80
N TYR A 292 -9.68 0.18 -4.51
CA TYR A 292 -9.01 -1.09 -4.26
C TYR A 292 -9.00 -1.96 -5.52
N LEU A 293 -7.85 -2.56 -5.81
CA LEU A 293 -7.62 -3.47 -6.93
C LEU A 293 -7.45 -4.90 -6.38
N PRO A 294 -8.56 -5.63 -6.12
CA PRO A 294 -8.53 -6.91 -5.40
C PRO A 294 -7.83 -8.05 -6.14
N GLN A 295 -7.52 -7.87 -7.42
CA GLN A 295 -6.90 -8.88 -8.27
C GLN A 295 -5.38 -8.74 -8.36
N VAL A 296 -4.80 -7.73 -7.73
CA VAL A 296 -3.34 -7.66 -7.62
C VAL A 296 -2.90 -8.83 -6.75
N PRO A 297 -1.99 -9.70 -7.23
CA PRO A 297 -1.53 -10.81 -6.42
C PRO A 297 -0.63 -10.32 -5.26
N ASP A 298 -0.59 -11.12 -4.20
CA ASP A 298 0.28 -10.92 -3.05
C ASP A 298 1.46 -11.91 -3.13
N TYR A 299 2.34 -11.70 -4.13
CA TYR A 299 3.52 -12.53 -4.26
C TYR A 299 4.50 -12.21 -3.15
N GLN A 300 4.77 -13.24 -2.36
CA GLN A 300 5.73 -13.16 -1.27
C GLN A 300 7.13 -13.41 -1.79
N LYS A 301 8.11 -12.71 -1.22
CA LYS A 301 9.51 -12.98 -1.45
C LYS A 301 9.80 -14.42 -1.04
N ILE A 302 10.43 -15.15 -1.93
CA ILE A 302 10.92 -16.49 -1.67
C ILE A 302 12.44 -16.40 -1.76
N ASP A 303 13.16 -16.77 -0.70
CA ASP A 303 14.61 -16.92 -0.76
C ASP A 303 14.94 -18.14 -1.64
N TYR A 304 15.05 -17.91 -2.94
CA TYR A 304 15.68 -18.83 -3.86
C TYR A 304 17.18 -18.59 -3.76
N GLU A 305 17.89 -19.47 -3.04
CA GLU A 305 19.35 -19.42 -2.95
C GLU A 305 19.91 -18.11 -2.34
N GLY A 306 19.14 -17.45 -1.47
CA GLY A 306 19.53 -16.19 -0.80
C GLY A 306 19.26 -14.92 -1.61
N GLN A 307 18.50 -15.03 -2.70
CA GLN A 307 18.20 -13.97 -3.65
C GLN A 307 16.67 -13.82 -3.77
N GLY A 308 16.21 -12.61 -4.12
CA GLY A 308 14.84 -12.15 -3.92
C GLY A 308 14.86 -10.86 -3.12
N ASP A 309 14.50 -9.75 -3.74
CA ASP A 309 14.43 -8.46 -3.06
C ASP A 309 13.06 -7.82 -3.24
N CYS A 310 12.81 -6.83 -2.42
CA CYS A 310 11.53 -6.17 -2.31
C CYS A 310 11.04 -5.59 -3.64
N ALA A 311 11.92 -4.91 -4.39
CA ALA A 311 11.54 -4.22 -5.62
C ALA A 311 11.20 -5.19 -6.79
N PRO A 312 12.02 -6.21 -7.10
CA PRO A 312 11.64 -7.25 -8.08
C PRO A 312 10.33 -7.96 -7.71
N THR A 313 10.12 -8.26 -6.43
CA THR A 313 8.91 -8.96 -5.98
C THR A 313 7.67 -8.07 -6.12
N ALA A 314 7.76 -6.80 -5.74
CA ALA A 314 6.67 -5.83 -5.93
C ALA A 314 6.36 -5.60 -7.43
N ALA A 315 7.39 -5.52 -8.28
CA ALA A 315 7.23 -5.47 -9.74
C ALA A 315 6.53 -6.73 -10.27
N ALA A 316 6.88 -7.91 -9.77
CA ALA A 316 6.21 -9.16 -10.14
C ALA A 316 4.73 -9.17 -9.72
N CYS A 317 4.36 -8.60 -8.57
CA CYS A 317 2.94 -8.44 -8.20
C CYS A 317 2.19 -7.60 -9.24
N VAL A 318 2.76 -6.47 -9.65
CA VAL A 318 2.19 -5.57 -10.66
C VAL A 318 2.08 -6.25 -12.03
N LEU A 319 3.10 -7.00 -12.48
CA LEU A 319 3.04 -7.79 -13.71
C LEU A 319 2.04 -8.94 -13.63
N GLY A 320 1.94 -9.59 -12.46
CA GLY A 320 0.97 -10.63 -12.19
C GLY A 320 -0.47 -10.13 -12.32
N TYR A 321 -0.75 -8.91 -11.86
CA TYR A 321 -2.01 -8.24 -12.14
C TYR A 321 -2.25 -8.13 -13.65
N TRP A 322 -1.33 -7.53 -14.40
CA TRP A 322 -1.50 -7.36 -15.85
C TRP A 322 -1.58 -8.69 -16.63
N SER A 323 -0.94 -9.76 -16.14
CA SER A 323 -1.03 -11.11 -16.74
C SER A 323 -2.46 -11.64 -16.77
N THR A 324 -3.28 -11.26 -15.79
CA THR A 324 -4.70 -11.62 -15.73
C THR A 324 -5.60 -10.53 -16.32
N HIS A 325 -5.05 -9.35 -16.65
CA HIS A 325 -5.75 -8.20 -17.21
C HIS A 325 -5.30 -7.93 -18.65
N GLY A 326 -5.45 -8.97 -19.48
CA GLY A 326 -5.30 -8.86 -20.93
C GLY A 326 -3.91 -9.16 -21.45
N TYR A 327 -2.89 -9.35 -20.62
CA TYR A 327 -1.49 -9.53 -21.04
C TYR A 327 -0.91 -10.89 -20.61
N PRO A 328 -1.48 -12.03 -21.05
CA PRO A 328 -1.25 -13.35 -20.45
C PRO A 328 0.20 -13.86 -20.49
N ASN A 329 1.04 -13.35 -21.40
CA ASN A 329 2.44 -13.78 -21.50
C ASN A 329 3.35 -13.13 -20.43
N LEU A 330 2.84 -12.17 -19.64
CA LEU A 330 3.61 -11.55 -18.55
C LEU A 330 3.85 -12.50 -17.36
N LEU A 331 3.23 -13.68 -17.34
CA LEU A 331 3.47 -14.70 -16.33
C LEU A 331 3.28 -16.09 -16.95
N ASP A 332 4.37 -16.80 -17.22
CA ASP A 332 4.30 -18.15 -17.79
C ASP A 332 3.74 -19.16 -16.78
N SER A 333 2.49 -19.58 -16.99
CA SER A 333 1.88 -20.70 -16.26
C SER A 333 1.93 -20.58 -14.73
N GLY A 334 2.01 -19.35 -14.20
CA GLY A 334 2.14 -19.09 -12.76
C GLY A 334 3.57 -19.19 -12.20
N ASN A 335 4.61 -19.21 -13.03
CA ASN A 335 6.01 -19.25 -12.62
C ASN A 335 6.50 -17.87 -12.09
N VAL A 336 5.95 -17.46 -10.95
CA VAL A 336 6.38 -16.25 -10.23
C VAL A 336 7.89 -16.22 -9.94
N PRO A 337 8.55 -17.34 -9.55
CA PRO A 337 9.98 -17.36 -9.33
C PRO A 337 10.80 -17.00 -10.56
N GLY A 338 10.43 -17.54 -11.72
CA GLY A 338 11.04 -17.21 -12.99
C GLY A 338 10.88 -15.72 -13.32
N LEU A 339 9.67 -15.19 -13.13
CA LEU A 339 9.38 -13.78 -13.35
C LEU A 339 10.25 -12.85 -12.48
N VAL A 340 10.33 -13.12 -11.18
CA VAL A 340 11.19 -12.34 -10.26
C VAL A 340 12.65 -12.41 -10.71
N ARG A 341 13.12 -13.60 -11.10
CA ARG A 341 14.49 -13.81 -11.58
C ARG A 341 14.78 -13.04 -12.87
N GLU A 342 13.84 -13.01 -13.80
CA GLU A 342 13.97 -12.24 -15.05
C GLU A 342 14.04 -10.73 -14.78
N ILE A 343 13.29 -10.22 -13.79
CA ILE A 343 13.40 -8.82 -13.36
C ILE A 343 14.77 -8.54 -12.75
N GLU A 344 15.27 -9.44 -11.89
CA GLU A 344 16.60 -9.31 -11.28
C GLU A 344 17.71 -9.32 -12.35
N ASP A 345 17.72 -10.30 -13.25
CA ASP A 345 18.74 -10.47 -14.29
C ASP A 345 18.75 -9.31 -15.32
N ASN A 346 17.61 -8.63 -15.53
CA ASN A 346 17.50 -7.44 -16.38
C ASN A 346 17.69 -6.11 -15.63
N SER A 347 18.07 -6.16 -14.35
CA SER A 347 18.35 -4.98 -13.53
C SER A 347 19.80 -4.93 -13.05
N ASP A 348 20.16 -3.88 -12.31
CA ASP A 348 21.46 -3.74 -11.63
C ASP A 348 21.55 -4.52 -10.32
N PHE A 349 20.78 -5.61 -10.20
CA PHE A 349 20.63 -6.37 -8.96
C PHE A 349 21.96 -6.90 -8.42
N ASP A 350 22.28 -6.57 -7.17
CA ASP A 350 23.45 -7.09 -6.48
C ASP A 350 23.13 -8.45 -5.85
N PHE A 351 23.48 -9.53 -6.52
CA PHE A 351 23.28 -10.90 -6.02
C PHE A 351 24.13 -11.26 -4.78
N VAL A 352 25.12 -10.44 -4.41
CA VAL A 352 25.97 -10.66 -3.23
C VAL A 352 25.36 -9.98 -2.01
N ASN A 353 24.93 -8.74 -2.15
CA ASN A 353 24.45 -7.93 -1.03
C ASN A 353 22.91 -7.77 -0.99
N GLY A 354 22.22 -8.10 -2.07
CA GLY A 354 20.82 -7.77 -2.32
C GLY A 354 20.64 -6.28 -2.66
N GLY A 355 19.62 -5.95 -3.45
CA GLY A 355 19.35 -4.57 -3.84
C GLY A 355 19.35 -4.36 -5.35
N ALA A 356 18.39 -3.60 -5.85
CA ALA A 356 18.46 -2.93 -7.15
C ALA A 356 18.13 -1.44 -7.00
N SER A 357 18.59 -0.60 -7.93
CA SER A 357 18.11 0.78 -8.04
C SER A 357 16.68 0.80 -8.60
N LEU A 358 15.87 1.76 -8.14
CA LEU A 358 14.48 1.88 -8.60
C LEU A 358 14.41 2.29 -10.08
N GLU A 359 15.42 3.00 -10.55
CA GLU A 359 15.63 3.31 -11.97
C GLU A 359 15.81 2.03 -12.78
N SER A 360 16.69 1.12 -12.34
CA SER A 360 16.92 -0.12 -13.06
C SER A 360 15.74 -1.09 -12.96
N ILE A 361 14.99 -1.08 -11.85
CA ILE A 361 13.71 -1.83 -11.75
C ILE A 361 12.67 -1.29 -12.73
N THR A 362 12.60 0.03 -12.92
CA THR A 362 11.71 0.66 -13.90
C THR A 362 12.06 0.21 -15.32
N GLU A 363 13.35 0.24 -15.67
CA GLU A 363 13.84 -0.22 -16.97
C GLU A 363 13.62 -1.74 -17.17
N SER A 364 13.93 -2.55 -16.16
CA SER A 364 13.76 -4.01 -16.19
C SER A 364 12.30 -4.41 -16.38
N PHE A 365 11.36 -3.70 -15.73
CA PHE A 365 9.93 -3.88 -15.93
C PHE A 365 9.56 -3.70 -17.41
N GLU A 366 9.99 -2.59 -18.02
CA GLU A 366 9.71 -2.32 -19.44
C GLU A 366 10.37 -3.34 -20.37
N ILE A 367 11.62 -3.73 -20.09
CA ILE A 367 12.35 -4.74 -20.86
C ILE A 367 11.52 -6.03 -20.89
N PHE A 368 11.16 -6.56 -19.72
CA PHE A 368 10.41 -7.80 -19.64
C PHE A 368 9.02 -7.70 -20.30
N ALA A 369 8.26 -6.64 -20.01
CA ALA A 369 6.91 -6.46 -20.54
C ALA A 369 6.87 -6.21 -22.06
N ASN A 370 8.01 -5.91 -22.66
CA ASN A 370 8.16 -5.62 -24.09
C ASN A 370 9.19 -6.52 -24.79
N ASP A 371 9.61 -7.64 -24.17
CA ASP A 371 10.62 -8.54 -24.71
C ASP A 371 10.05 -9.44 -25.84
N PRO A 372 10.43 -9.21 -27.12
CA PRO A 372 9.92 -9.98 -28.23
C PRO A 372 10.35 -11.46 -28.21
N ASP A 373 11.41 -11.82 -27.50
CA ASP A 373 11.92 -13.20 -27.45
C ASP A 373 11.00 -14.11 -26.63
N VAL A 374 10.26 -13.56 -25.66
CA VAL A 374 9.20 -14.23 -24.90
C VAL A 374 7.79 -13.89 -25.40
N ASN A 375 7.68 -13.32 -26.61
CA ASN A 375 6.43 -12.89 -27.24
C ASN A 375 5.66 -11.85 -26.39
N ASN A 376 6.42 -11.03 -25.65
CA ASN A 376 5.95 -9.80 -25.06
C ASN A 376 6.26 -8.66 -26.04
N ASN A 377 5.25 -7.97 -26.52
CA ASN A 377 5.45 -6.76 -27.32
C ASN A 377 4.31 -5.81 -27.01
N TYR A 378 4.08 -5.61 -25.72
CA TYR A 378 2.84 -5.04 -25.27
C TYR A 378 2.84 -3.52 -25.31
N GLY A 379 4.01 -2.89 -25.35
CA GLY A 379 4.21 -1.44 -25.37
C GLY A 379 4.06 -0.79 -24.00
N PHE A 380 4.30 -1.53 -22.91
CA PHE A 380 4.23 -0.98 -21.55
C PHE A 380 5.23 0.16 -21.38
N ALA A 381 4.81 1.18 -20.65
CA ALA A 381 5.68 2.25 -20.20
C ALA A 381 5.65 2.31 -18.67
N ALA A 382 6.81 2.44 -18.04
CA ALA A 382 6.98 2.61 -16.60
C ALA A 382 7.68 3.94 -16.32
N ASP A 383 7.22 4.68 -15.31
CA ASP A 383 7.84 5.96 -14.92
C ASP A 383 8.15 5.99 -13.43
N TYR A 384 9.34 6.50 -13.08
CA TYR A 384 9.79 6.60 -11.70
C TYR A 384 9.57 8.01 -11.14
N ASN A 385 8.46 8.19 -10.45
CA ASN A 385 8.13 9.42 -9.74
C ASN A 385 8.82 9.46 -8.36
N ARG A 386 9.96 10.16 -8.28
CA ARG A 386 10.80 10.31 -7.08
C ARG A 386 10.19 11.13 -5.95
N ALA A 387 9.16 11.92 -6.23
CA ALA A 387 8.56 12.86 -5.30
C ALA A 387 7.04 12.75 -5.37
N ALA A 388 6.57 11.52 -5.26
CA ALA A 388 5.15 11.22 -5.34
C ALA A 388 4.40 11.85 -4.18
N THR A 389 3.15 12.15 -4.45
CA THR A 389 2.15 12.59 -3.48
C THR A 389 1.10 11.49 -3.28
N PHE A 390 0.35 11.54 -2.18
CA PHE A 390 -0.75 10.59 -1.95
C PHE A 390 -1.75 10.64 -3.11
N PHE A 391 -1.92 11.84 -3.67
CA PHE A 391 -2.74 12.08 -4.83
C PHE A 391 -2.26 11.28 -6.07
N ASP A 392 -0.96 11.24 -6.34
CA ASP A 392 -0.42 10.47 -7.48
C ASP A 392 -0.69 8.97 -7.31
N TYR A 393 -0.55 8.46 -6.08
CA TYR A 393 -0.89 7.08 -5.73
C TYR A 393 -2.38 6.79 -5.94
N GLU A 394 -3.25 7.64 -5.38
CA GLU A 394 -4.71 7.54 -5.50
C GLU A 394 -5.16 7.53 -6.97
N ASN A 395 -4.59 8.42 -7.80
CA ASN A 395 -4.94 8.55 -9.21
C ASN A 395 -4.62 7.28 -10.02
N GLU A 396 -3.48 6.63 -9.80
CA GLU A 396 -3.16 5.35 -10.44
C GLU A 396 -4.15 4.25 -10.05
N ILE A 397 -4.48 4.14 -8.75
CA ILE A 397 -5.47 3.16 -8.28
C ILE A 397 -6.85 3.41 -8.90
N LEU A 398 -7.31 4.68 -8.94
CA LEU A 398 -8.60 5.05 -9.54
C LEU A 398 -8.65 4.83 -11.06
N THR A 399 -7.50 4.75 -11.73
CA THR A 399 -7.40 4.43 -13.17
C THR A 399 -7.19 2.94 -13.42
N GLY A 400 -7.28 2.09 -12.38
CA GLY A 400 -7.18 0.64 -12.52
C GLY A 400 -5.74 0.12 -12.58
N ARG A 401 -4.76 0.91 -12.13
CA ARG A 401 -3.33 0.62 -12.28
C ARG A 401 -2.67 0.45 -10.90
N PRO A 402 -2.22 -0.77 -10.55
CA PRO A 402 -1.38 -0.93 -9.38
C PRO A 402 -0.01 -0.30 -9.62
N VAL A 403 0.64 0.11 -8.53
CA VAL A 403 1.94 0.79 -8.57
C VAL A 403 2.98 0.00 -7.81
N ILE A 404 4.27 0.24 -8.08
CA ILE A 404 5.32 -0.15 -7.14
C ILE A 404 5.49 1.02 -6.18
N HIS A 405 4.99 0.86 -4.97
CA HIS A 405 5.08 1.87 -3.92
C HIS A 405 6.40 1.73 -3.19
N ASN A 406 7.23 2.75 -3.33
CA ASN A 406 8.52 2.81 -2.68
C ASN A 406 8.45 3.90 -1.63
N GLY A 407 8.89 3.60 -0.43
CA GLY A 407 9.25 4.66 0.49
C GLY A 407 10.75 4.67 0.67
N SER A 408 11.28 5.84 1.02
CA SER A 408 12.21 5.87 2.13
C SER A 408 11.39 5.43 3.36
N LEU A 409 11.11 4.12 3.43
CA LEU A 409 10.39 3.42 4.49
C LEU A 409 11.29 3.35 5.71
N MET A 410 11.71 4.52 6.18
CA MET A 410 12.62 4.67 7.27
C MET A 410 11.98 4.11 8.53
N PRO A 411 12.42 2.93 9.03
CA PRO A 411 13.42 2.01 8.48
C PRO A 411 13.04 0.51 8.45
N TYR A 412 12.10 0.06 7.64
CA TYR A 412 12.29 -1.28 7.05
C TYR A 412 13.66 -1.42 6.34
N GLY A 413 14.24 -0.28 5.93
CA GLY A 413 15.37 -0.16 5.02
C GLY A 413 14.88 0.58 3.77
N LYS A 414 15.62 0.51 2.67
CA LYS A 414 15.01 0.72 1.35
C LYS A 414 14.10 -0.48 1.12
N HIS A 415 12.79 -0.27 1.00
CA HIS A 415 11.82 -1.34 0.78
C HIS A 415 10.78 -0.91 -0.26
N SER A 416 10.29 -1.87 -1.02
CA SER A 416 9.33 -1.68 -2.11
C SER A 416 8.15 -2.62 -1.89
N LEU A 417 6.96 -2.08 -2.08
CA LEU A 417 5.68 -2.75 -1.88
C LEU A 417 4.87 -2.65 -3.18
N ALA A 418 3.88 -3.51 -3.38
CA ALA A 418 2.93 -3.31 -4.47
C ALA A 418 1.73 -2.51 -3.94
N GLY A 419 1.49 -1.32 -4.48
CA GLY A 419 0.34 -0.49 -4.12
C GLY A 419 -0.93 -0.97 -4.79
N VAL A 420 -1.94 -1.28 -3.98
CA VAL A 420 -3.16 -1.98 -4.43
C VAL A 420 -4.45 -1.23 -4.10
N GLY A 421 -4.39 -0.21 -3.26
CA GLY A 421 -5.58 0.55 -2.89
C GLY A 421 -5.31 1.67 -1.92
N PHE A 422 -6.34 2.41 -1.57
CA PHE A 422 -6.23 3.48 -0.58
C PHE A 422 -7.52 3.62 0.22
N VAL A 423 -7.39 4.22 1.41
CA VAL A 423 -8.52 4.74 2.19
C VAL A 423 -8.18 6.16 2.61
N GLU A 424 -8.99 7.13 2.19
CA GLU A 424 -8.91 8.48 2.69
C GLU A 424 -10.05 8.72 3.69
N THR A 425 -9.67 9.16 4.88
CA THR A 425 -10.57 9.57 5.95
C THR A 425 -10.33 11.04 6.25
N LEU A 426 -11.24 11.68 7.01
CA LEU A 426 -10.97 13.04 7.52
C LEU A 426 -9.72 13.15 8.43
N ARG A 427 -9.13 12.02 8.85
CA ARG A 427 -8.03 11.95 9.82
C ARG A 427 -6.69 11.61 9.21
N ALA A 428 -6.69 10.84 8.13
CA ALA A 428 -5.50 10.16 7.62
C ALA A 428 -5.71 9.70 6.17
N GLN A 429 -4.61 9.66 5.44
CA GLN A 429 -4.49 9.16 4.07
C GLN A 429 -3.75 7.82 4.12
N TRP A 430 -4.47 6.73 3.87
CA TRP A 430 -3.93 5.37 3.97
C TRP A 430 -3.64 4.80 2.59
N CYS A 431 -2.39 4.40 2.35
CA CYS A 431 -2.06 3.46 1.28
C CYS A 431 -2.39 2.04 1.74
N ILE A 432 -2.92 1.22 0.85
CA ILE A 432 -3.09 -0.22 1.02
C ILE A 432 -2.06 -0.88 0.12
N ASP A 433 -1.06 -1.49 0.72
CA ASP A 433 0.04 -2.11 -0.01
C ASP A 433 0.10 -3.61 0.29
N HIS A 434 0.54 -4.39 -0.70
CA HIS A 434 0.98 -5.76 -0.53
C HIS A 434 2.47 -5.76 -0.17
N ASP A 435 2.75 -6.24 1.04
CA ASP A 435 4.10 -6.45 1.51
C ASP A 435 4.58 -7.85 1.13
N ASN A 436 5.85 -7.94 0.75
CA ASN A 436 6.44 -9.16 0.18
C ASN A 436 7.11 -10.05 1.23
N TRP A 437 6.84 -9.86 2.52
CA TRP A 437 7.31 -10.78 3.54
C TRP A 437 6.22 -11.75 3.99
N ALA A 438 6.51 -13.05 3.92
CA ALA A 438 5.52 -14.06 4.31
C ALA A 438 5.07 -13.94 5.78
N SER A 439 5.79 -13.20 6.64
CA SER A 439 5.40 -12.89 8.02
C SER A 439 4.37 -11.77 8.15
N THR A 440 4.20 -10.92 7.14
CA THR A 440 3.23 -9.81 7.13
C THR A 440 1.92 -10.26 6.47
N PRO A 441 0.78 -9.61 6.77
CA PRO A 441 -0.49 -9.91 6.12
C PRO A 441 -0.51 -9.35 4.70
N ALA A 442 -1.42 -9.89 3.87
CA ALA A 442 -1.51 -9.52 2.47
C ALA A 442 -1.75 -8.01 2.26
N ASN A 443 -2.61 -7.39 3.07
CA ASN A 443 -2.85 -5.94 2.99
C ASN A 443 -2.31 -5.25 4.25
N VAL A 444 -1.36 -4.34 4.07
CA VAL A 444 -0.92 -3.39 5.09
C VAL A 444 -1.41 -1.99 4.77
N TYR A 445 -1.97 -1.30 5.77
CA TYR A 445 -2.46 0.06 5.63
C TYR A 445 -1.42 1.00 6.25
N ILE A 446 -0.74 1.77 5.42
CA ILE A 446 0.34 2.67 5.85
C ILE A 446 -0.15 4.10 5.69
N GLU A 447 -0.03 4.89 6.75
CA GLU A 447 -0.39 6.31 6.69
C GLU A 447 0.68 7.07 5.87
N TRP A 448 0.24 7.86 4.89
CA TRP A 448 1.12 8.52 3.91
C TRP A 448 2.19 9.41 4.56
N ASN A 449 1.79 10.24 5.52
CA ASN A 449 2.68 11.16 6.23
C ASN A 449 3.56 10.47 7.29
N ALA A 450 3.27 9.21 7.63
CA ALA A 450 4.20 8.37 8.39
C ALA A 450 5.49 8.07 7.61
N LEU A 451 5.41 8.10 6.28
CA LEU A 451 6.54 7.94 5.38
C LEU A 451 7.22 9.29 5.13
N ARG A 452 8.56 9.33 5.26
CA ARG A 452 9.32 10.58 5.10
C ARG A 452 9.37 11.03 3.64
N ARG A 453 9.49 10.07 2.72
CA ARG A 453 9.48 10.27 1.27
C ARG A 453 8.87 9.04 0.63
N SER A 454 7.77 9.22 -0.08
CA SER A 454 7.23 8.20 -0.97
C SER A 454 7.62 8.51 -2.41
N SER A 455 7.93 7.47 -3.16
CA SER A 455 8.15 7.49 -4.59
C SER A 455 7.40 6.32 -5.22
N LEU A 456 6.99 6.46 -6.47
CA LEU A 456 6.18 5.46 -7.17
C LEU A 456 6.87 5.08 -8.45
N ILE A 457 6.82 3.80 -8.80
CA ILE A 457 6.93 3.41 -10.21
C ILE A 457 5.50 3.17 -10.68
N THR A 458 5.04 4.02 -11.60
CA THR A 458 3.74 3.90 -12.25
C THR A 458 3.88 3.11 -13.53
N VAL A 459 2.83 2.41 -13.95
CA VAL A 459 2.85 1.54 -15.14
C VAL A 459 1.64 1.78 -16.02
N VAL A 460 1.90 2.19 -17.25
CA VAL A 460 0.89 2.37 -18.29
C VAL A 460 0.95 1.16 -19.22
N PRO A 461 -0.11 0.35 -19.31
CA PRO A 461 -0.14 -0.78 -20.22
C PRO A 461 -0.15 -0.29 -21.67
N GLY A 462 0.59 -0.98 -22.53
CA GLY A 462 0.71 -0.60 -23.92
C GLY A 462 -0.39 -1.12 -24.84
N ASN A 463 -0.22 -0.86 -26.14
CA ASN A 463 -1.28 -0.93 -27.11
C ASN A 463 -1.55 -2.29 -27.78
N ALA A 464 -0.75 -3.33 -27.50
CA ALA A 464 -0.82 -4.56 -28.29
C ALA A 464 -2.04 -5.46 -27.98
N ASN A 465 -2.74 -5.22 -26.87
CA ASN A 465 -4.04 -5.83 -26.57
C ASN A 465 -5.21 -4.86 -26.66
N ASN A 466 -5.04 -3.79 -27.44
CA ASN A 466 -6.06 -2.77 -27.57
C ASN A 466 -7.41 -3.33 -28.02
N LYS A 467 -8.45 -2.70 -27.52
CA LYS A 467 -9.84 -2.90 -27.92
C LYS A 467 -10.26 -1.71 -28.78
N ILE A 468 -10.87 -2.01 -29.90
CA ILE A 468 -11.44 -1.01 -30.78
C ILE A 468 -12.74 -0.49 -30.17
N LEU A 469 -12.75 0.81 -29.94
CA LEU A 469 -13.93 1.60 -29.66
C LEU A 469 -14.34 2.26 -30.97
N ALA A 470 -15.45 1.82 -31.55
CA ALA A 470 -15.89 2.29 -32.86
C ALA A 470 -17.40 2.51 -32.93
N GLY A 471 -17.79 3.30 -33.91
CA GLY A 471 -19.19 3.57 -34.20
C GLY A 471 -19.33 4.57 -35.34
N TYR A 472 -20.52 5.14 -35.45
CA TYR A 472 -20.88 6.07 -36.49
C TYR A 472 -21.37 7.39 -35.90
N ALA A 473 -20.86 8.49 -36.43
CA ALA A 473 -21.46 9.81 -36.32
C ALA A 473 -22.36 10.06 -37.53
N ARG A 474 -23.68 9.98 -37.33
CA ARG A 474 -24.69 10.09 -38.41
C ARG A 474 -25.76 11.11 -38.08
N THR A 475 -26.46 11.63 -39.09
CA THR A 475 -27.70 12.38 -38.88
C THR A 475 -28.83 11.44 -38.43
N SER A 476 -29.95 11.99 -37.95
CA SER A 476 -31.15 11.18 -37.65
C SER A 476 -31.71 10.43 -38.86
N GLY A 477 -31.41 10.88 -40.08
CA GLY A 477 -31.74 10.20 -41.33
C GLY A 477 -30.74 9.12 -41.76
N GLY A 478 -29.71 8.84 -40.95
CA GLY A 478 -28.71 7.80 -41.21
C GLY A 478 -27.56 8.20 -42.13
N SER A 479 -27.53 9.44 -42.63
CA SER A 479 -26.40 9.94 -43.44
C SER A 479 -25.14 10.11 -42.59
N GLY A 480 -24.00 9.63 -43.08
CA GLY A 480 -22.70 9.82 -42.46
C GLY A 480 -22.33 11.30 -42.32
N ILE A 481 -21.78 11.68 -41.17
CA ILE A 481 -21.22 13.02 -40.95
C ILE A 481 -19.69 12.89 -40.98
N PRO A 482 -19.01 13.26 -42.08
CA PRO A 482 -17.55 13.19 -42.16
C PRO A 482 -16.87 14.29 -41.35
N GLY A 483 -15.64 14.00 -40.88
CA GLY A 483 -14.79 14.96 -40.19
C GLY A 483 -15.34 15.40 -38.84
N VAL A 484 -16.05 14.51 -38.14
CA VAL A 484 -16.35 14.66 -36.70
C VAL A 484 -15.13 14.16 -35.96
N GLN A 485 -14.59 14.99 -35.06
CA GLN A 485 -13.52 14.56 -34.17
C GLN A 485 -14.14 13.93 -32.92
N ILE A 486 -13.84 12.67 -32.64
CA ILE A 486 -14.23 11.99 -31.41
C ILE A 486 -12.98 11.94 -30.53
N THR A 487 -12.95 12.73 -29.46
CA THR A 487 -11.81 12.78 -28.52
C THR A 487 -12.04 11.78 -27.39
N PHE A 488 -11.07 10.91 -27.14
CA PHE A 488 -11.09 9.92 -26.06
C PHE A 488 -10.24 10.44 -24.92
N MET A 489 -10.79 10.38 -23.71
CA MET A 489 -10.20 11.04 -22.55
C MET A 489 -10.35 10.17 -21.31
N HIS A 490 -9.30 10.06 -20.52
CA HIS A 490 -9.41 9.61 -19.13
C HIS A 490 -9.58 10.84 -18.23
N TYR A 491 -10.14 10.61 -17.04
CA TYR A 491 -10.21 11.65 -16.03
C TYR A 491 -8.88 11.68 -15.28
N ASP A 492 -8.16 12.79 -15.41
CA ASP A 492 -7.03 13.11 -14.55
C ASP A 492 -7.60 13.71 -13.28
N TYR A 493 -7.55 12.93 -12.20
CA TYR A 493 -8.06 13.39 -10.92
C TYR A 493 -7.17 14.55 -10.40
N GLN A 494 -5.90 14.67 -10.82
CA GLN A 494 -4.93 15.67 -10.33
C GLN A 494 -5.33 17.06 -10.78
N GLY A 495 -5.50 17.23 -12.09
CA GLY A 495 -6.02 18.44 -12.69
C GLY A 495 -7.53 18.60 -12.50
N SER A 496 -8.21 17.60 -11.92
CA SER A 496 -9.68 17.49 -11.90
C SER A 496 -10.28 17.73 -13.29
N THR A 497 -9.59 17.21 -14.31
CA THR A 497 -9.81 17.54 -15.71
C THR A 497 -9.81 16.28 -16.55
N TRP A 498 -10.44 16.34 -17.71
CA TRP A 498 -10.31 15.29 -18.70
C TRP A 498 -9.04 15.52 -19.52
N VAL A 499 -8.18 14.50 -19.62
CA VAL A 499 -6.95 14.52 -20.42
C VAL A 499 -7.15 13.63 -21.62
N SER A 500 -6.77 14.14 -22.80
CA SER A 500 -6.95 13.42 -24.06
C SER A 500 -5.93 12.29 -24.22
N ASP A 501 -6.43 11.07 -24.40
CA ASP A 501 -5.65 9.89 -24.80
C ASP A 501 -5.54 9.75 -26.33
N GLY A 502 -6.28 10.58 -27.06
CA GLY A 502 -6.23 10.66 -28.52
C GLY A 502 -7.58 11.01 -29.13
N ALA A 503 -7.64 11.04 -30.46
CA ALA A 503 -8.88 11.30 -31.16
C ALA A 503 -9.01 10.48 -32.45
N ALA A 504 -10.24 10.16 -32.83
CA ALA A 504 -10.60 9.58 -34.11
C ALA A 504 -11.34 10.61 -34.97
N ILE A 505 -11.15 10.58 -36.29
CA ILE A 505 -11.89 11.43 -37.23
C ILE A 505 -12.83 10.55 -38.04
N SER A 506 -14.11 10.91 -38.10
CA SER A 506 -15.09 10.15 -38.86
C SER A 506 -14.88 10.25 -40.38
N ASP A 507 -15.03 9.12 -41.07
CA ASP A 507 -14.92 9.03 -42.53
C ASP A 507 -16.17 9.54 -43.28
N GLN A 508 -16.23 9.35 -44.60
CA GLN A 508 -17.39 9.75 -45.44
C GLN A 508 -18.72 9.10 -45.02
N ASN A 509 -18.68 7.91 -44.43
CA ASN A 509 -19.84 7.18 -43.93
C ASN A 509 -20.16 7.53 -42.47
N GLY A 510 -19.39 8.44 -41.85
CA GLY A 510 -19.46 8.80 -40.46
C GLY A 510 -18.77 7.79 -39.53
N TYR A 511 -18.10 6.77 -40.06
CA TYR A 511 -17.43 5.75 -39.26
C TYR A 511 -16.20 6.32 -38.57
N TYR A 512 -16.04 6.04 -37.28
CA TYR A 512 -14.84 6.36 -36.51
C TYR A 512 -14.37 5.12 -35.73
N SER A 513 -13.08 5.09 -35.40
CA SER A 513 -12.44 3.98 -34.69
C SER A 513 -11.28 4.50 -33.85
N PHE A 514 -11.18 4.06 -32.61
CA PHE A 514 -10.09 4.35 -31.67
C PHE A 514 -9.59 3.06 -31.03
N SER A 515 -8.28 3.00 -30.80
CA SER A 515 -7.61 1.83 -30.24
C SER A 515 -7.32 2.13 -28.77
N ALA A 516 -8.15 1.63 -27.85
CA ALA A 516 -8.01 1.83 -26.41
C ALA A 516 -7.29 0.65 -25.78
N TYR A 517 -6.42 0.87 -24.79
CA TYR A 517 -5.75 -0.24 -24.08
C TYR A 517 -6.73 -1.10 -23.27
N TYR A 518 -6.30 -2.32 -22.96
CA TYR A 518 -7.11 -3.27 -22.21
C TYR A 518 -7.37 -2.72 -20.79
N CYS A 519 -8.61 -2.81 -20.32
CA CYS A 519 -9.11 -2.15 -19.11
C CYS A 519 -9.04 -0.61 -19.13
N TRP A 520 -9.02 0.03 -20.30
CA TRP A 520 -9.13 1.50 -20.38
C TRP A 520 -10.46 1.97 -19.75
N ASN A 521 -10.37 3.06 -18.98
CA ASN A 521 -11.49 3.75 -18.35
C ASN A 521 -11.52 5.20 -18.85
N GLY A 522 -12.68 5.73 -19.20
CA GLY A 522 -12.78 7.11 -19.66
C GLY A 522 -14.08 7.47 -20.38
N ARG A 523 -14.02 8.49 -21.25
CA ARG A 523 -15.14 8.89 -22.10
C ARG A 523 -14.70 9.33 -23.49
N ALA A 524 -15.63 9.25 -24.43
CA ALA A 524 -15.47 9.80 -25.77
C ALA A 524 -16.43 10.96 -26.01
N GLU A 525 -15.96 12.06 -26.60
CA GLU A 525 -16.76 13.26 -26.90
C GLU A 525 -16.65 13.65 -28.39
N PRO A 526 -17.77 13.75 -29.13
CA PRO A 526 -17.77 14.19 -30.53
C PRO A 526 -17.80 15.72 -30.64
N LEU A 527 -17.01 16.26 -31.58
CA LEU A 527 -16.95 17.69 -31.86
C LEU A 527 -16.94 17.96 -33.38
N LYS A 528 -17.85 18.83 -33.81
CA LYS A 528 -17.84 19.45 -35.14
C LYS A 528 -18.58 20.79 -35.07
N SER A 529 -17.93 21.89 -35.48
CA SER A 529 -18.38 23.28 -35.24
C SER A 529 -19.79 23.65 -35.73
N SER A 530 -20.39 22.87 -36.63
CA SER A 530 -21.74 23.09 -37.16
C SER A 530 -22.78 22.07 -36.69
N PHE A 531 -22.43 21.16 -35.78
CA PHE A 531 -23.31 20.09 -35.28
C PHE A 531 -23.33 20.02 -33.75
N THR A 532 -24.49 19.65 -33.21
CA THR A 532 -24.63 19.10 -31.85
C THR A 532 -24.80 17.60 -31.95
N PHE A 533 -24.32 16.83 -30.96
CA PHE A 533 -24.39 15.37 -30.96
C PHE A 533 -25.14 14.83 -29.76
N SER A 534 -25.83 13.71 -29.95
CA SER A 534 -26.49 12.93 -28.91
C SER A 534 -26.07 11.45 -29.02
N PRO A 535 -25.55 10.82 -27.96
CA PRO A 535 -25.24 11.44 -26.66
C PRO A 535 -24.12 12.49 -26.78
N ALA A 536 -23.99 13.38 -25.79
CA ALA A 536 -22.93 14.39 -25.78
C ALA A 536 -21.55 13.78 -25.49
N PHE A 537 -21.53 12.62 -24.84
CA PHE A 537 -20.36 11.78 -24.62
C PHE A 537 -20.81 10.33 -24.36
N ILE A 538 -19.89 9.38 -24.52
CA ILE A 538 -20.08 7.98 -24.11
C ILE A 538 -19.02 7.66 -23.05
N SER A 539 -19.46 7.18 -21.88
CA SER A 539 -18.56 6.67 -20.83
C SER A 539 -18.20 5.21 -21.06
N TYR A 540 -17.00 4.85 -20.64
CA TYR A 540 -16.39 3.53 -20.77
C TYR A 540 -15.78 3.14 -19.44
N ASP A 541 -16.15 1.96 -18.96
CA ASP A 541 -15.63 1.36 -17.73
C ASP A 541 -14.99 0.02 -18.10
N ASP A 542 -13.74 -0.19 -17.69
CA ASP A 542 -12.94 -1.42 -17.87
C ASP A 542 -13.08 -2.09 -19.23
N ILE A 543 -12.53 -1.47 -20.29
CA ILE A 543 -12.64 -1.99 -21.65
C ILE A 543 -11.85 -3.30 -21.85
N THR A 544 -12.56 -4.42 -21.77
CA THR A 544 -12.01 -5.77 -21.93
C THR A 544 -12.35 -6.43 -23.27
N SER A 545 -13.29 -5.86 -24.03
CA SER A 545 -13.69 -6.35 -25.36
C SER A 545 -13.92 -5.21 -26.34
N GLU A 546 -13.89 -5.54 -27.62
CA GLU A 546 -14.30 -4.64 -28.71
C GLU A 546 -15.67 -4.02 -28.42
N GLN A 547 -15.77 -2.70 -28.57
CA GLN A 547 -17.04 -1.98 -28.44
C GLN A 547 -17.29 -1.21 -29.73
N VAL A 548 -17.81 -1.94 -30.71
CA VAL A 548 -18.41 -1.39 -31.92
C VAL A 548 -19.86 -0.98 -31.61
N ASP A 549 -20.49 -0.09 -32.39
CA ASP A 549 -21.82 0.51 -32.13
C ASP A 549 -21.89 1.63 -31.10
N ARG A 550 -20.77 2.30 -30.82
CA ARG A 550 -20.74 3.53 -30.03
C ARG A 550 -21.15 4.70 -30.92
N ASN A 551 -22.45 4.86 -31.16
CA ASN A 551 -22.94 5.78 -32.19
C ASN A 551 -23.28 7.17 -31.63
N TYR A 552 -23.10 8.20 -32.46
CA TYR A 552 -23.54 9.57 -32.21
C TYR A 552 -24.53 10.01 -33.27
N THR A 553 -25.63 10.64 -32.83
CA THR A 553 -26.59 11.30 -33.72
C THR A 553 -26.31 12.80 -33.75
N GLY A 554 -25.90 13.33 -34.90
CA GLY A 554 -25.61 14.75 -35.10
C GLY A 554 -26.79 15.54 -35.68
N ALA A 555 -27.04 16.74 -35.14
CA ALA A 555 -28.01 17.71 -35.64
C ALA A 555 -27.35 19.08 -35.91
N PRO A 556 -27.59 19.72 -37.08
CA PRO A 556 -27.00 21.02 -37.38
C PRO A 556 -27.38 22.12 -36.38
N ILE A 557 -26.37 22.86 -35.90
CA ILE A 557 -26.53 24.02 -35.02
C ILE A 557 -27.24 25.11 -35.85
N GLY A 558 -28.52 25.35 -35.56
CA GLY A 558 -29.36 26.31 -36.32
C GLY A 558 -30.67 25.73 -36.86
N SER A 559 -30.94 24.43 -36.65
CA SER A 559 -32.22 23.80 -36.99
C SER A 559 -33.34 24.04 -35.96
N ALA A 560 -33.18 25.00 -35.04
CA ALA A 560 -34.27 25.54 -34.23
C ALA A 560 -35.16 26.48 -35.08
N LYS A 561 -35.91 25.91 -36.03
CA LYS A 561 -37.06 26.58 -36.64
C LYS A 561 -38.14 25.59 -37.10
N ALA A 562 -38.67 24.80 -36.16
CA ALA A 562 -40.04 24.27 -36.24
C ALA A 562 -40.57 23.74 -34.88
N LEU A 563 -40.47 24.53 -33.80
CA LEU A 563 -41.37 24.41 -32.63
C LEU A 563 -41.98 25.77 -32.31
N ARG A 564 -42.61 26.41 -33.32
CA ARG A 564 -43.69 27.37 -33.12
C ARG A 564 -44.98 26.68 -33.53
N GLY A 565 -45.53 25.90 -32.59
CA GLY A 565 -46.77 25.16 -32.80
C GLY A 565 -47.40 24.69 -31.49
N LEU A 566 -47.15 25.36 -30.37
CA LEU A 566 -47.91 25.20 -29.12
C LEU A 566 -48.00 26.57 -28.41
N ARG A 567 -48.66 27.51 -29.08
CA ARG A 567 -49.47 28.54 -28.41
C ARG A 567 -50.81 28.56 -29.14
N GLY A 568 -51.80 27.97 -28.49
CA GLY A 568 -53.19 27.90 -28.94
C GLY A 568 -53.99 27.32 -27.79
N GLU A 569 -54.57 28.25 -27.02
CA GLU A 569 -55.53 28.11 -25.91
C GLU A 569 -54.99 27.76 -24.52
#